data_AF-A0A6V8SIE8-F1
#
_entry.id   AF-A0A6V8SIE8-F1
#
_cell.length_a   1.000
_cell.length_b   1.000
_cell.length_c   1.000
_cell.angle_alpha   90.00
_cell.angle_beta   90.00
_cell.angle_gamma   90.00
#
_symmetry.space_group_name_H-M   'P 1'
#
loop_
_entity.id
_entity.type
_entity.pdbx_description
1 polymer ?
#
loop_
_entity_poly.entity_id
_entity_poly.type
_entity_poly.pdbx_seq_one_letter_code
_entity_poly.pdbx_strand_id
1 'polypeptide(L)'
;MKTNKVVSLIIAGLMLMPSTMVYAKGNDHQEHGKGSQAKQQITQVQNTQSNSAAVVHGKGDSQEQDSNENNLGSNKKEEEKAKRDNKQQDIAAFKSQIKSLHTQMAALRQQIIPLQKEVGQKKEQLQTILQQLESGEKTLPADMLNTLITESQKLIGDGTDLKATSGVTSDATESENNLKGGKFGNAVTSLNNVIAKFQARLTALKQLNSDLDAMLVIANQATTPAPETSTTSPAPTDSTQPTTQPTDGTTTQPTDGTTTSTTSN
;
A
#
# COMPACT_ATOMS: atom_id res chain seq x y z
N MET A 1 7.52 26.96 -13.21
CA MET A 1 8.03 26.49 -11.89
C MET A 1 9.52 26.25 -12.04
N LYS A 2 10.35 26.59 -11.04
CA LYS A 2 11.79 26.25 -11.09
C LYS A 2 11.93 24.73 -10.92
N THR A 3 12.70 24.07 -11.79
CA THR A 3 12.94 22.61 -11.79
C THR A 3 13.24 22.07 -10.39
N ASN A 4 14.06 22.79 -9.62
CA ASN A 4 14.42 22.39 -8.26
C ASN A 4 13.20 22.26 -7.33
N LYS A 5 12.22 23.18 -7.40
CA LYS A 5 11.02 23.10 -6.55
C LYS A 5 10.17 21.87 -6.86
N VAL A 6 10.13 21.48 -8.13
CA VAL A 6 9.38 20.31 -8.58
C VAL A 6 10.09 19.03 -8.13
N VAL A 7 11.40 18.97 -8.29
CA VAL A 7 12.21 17.82 -7.85
C VAL A 7 12.14 17.64 -6.33
N SER A 8 12.22 18.71 -5.53
CA SER A 8 12.07 18.63 -4.07
C SER A 8 10.70 18.07 -3.66
N LEU A 9 9.62 18.40 -4.38
CA LEU A 9 8.28 17.86 -4.11
C LEU A 9 8.23 16.34 -4.35
N ILE A 10 8.86 15.86 -5.43
CA ILE A 10 8.94 14.44 -5.76
C ILE A 10 9.75 13.69 -4.69
N ILE A 11 10.88 14.24 -4.25
CA ILE A 11 11.71 13.67 -3.18
C ILE A 11 10.90 13.57 -1.87
N ALA A 12 10.14 14.61 -1.52
CA ALA A 12 9.28 14.59 -0.34
C ALA A 12 8.21 13.49 -0.43
N GLY A 13 7.59 13.30 -1.60
CA GLY A 13 6.66 12.20 -1.86
C GLY A 13 7.30 10.83 -1.66
N LEU A 14 8.50 10.63 -2.19
CA LEU A 14 9.27 9.38 -2.05
C LEU A 14 9.63 9.07 -0.59
N MET A 15 9.90 10.11 0.23
CA MET A 15 10.19 9.99 1.66
C MET A 15 8.96 9.56 2.48
N LEU A 16 7.75 9.93 2.06
CA LEU A 16 6.51 9.57 2.75
C LEU A 16 6.11 8.10 2.54
N MET A 17 6.73 7.41 1.59
CA MET A 17 6.45 5.99 1.35
C MET A 17 6.93 5.15 2.52
N PRO A 18 6.09 4.20 2.97
CA PRO A 18 6.44 3.35 4.10
C PRO A 18 7.79 2.68 3.83
N SER A 19 8.72 2.80 4.78
CA SER A 19 10.03 2.16 4.71
C SER A 19 9.83 0.64 4.62
N THR A 20 9.87 0.10 3.41
CA THR A 20 9.65 -1.33 3.16
C THR A 20 10.75 -2.20 3.76
N MET A 21 11.86 -1.58 4.23
CA MET A 21 13.06 -2.26 4.71
C MET A 21 13.06 -2.67 6.19
N VAL A 22 12.10 -2.23 7.03
CA VAL A 22 12.09 -2.67 8.43
C VAL A 22 11.27 -3.96 8.57
N TYR A 23 11.79 -5.05 8.01
CA TYR A 23 11.55 -6.35 8.62
C TYR A 23 12.71 -6.60 9.57
N ALA A 24 12.53 -6.14 10.80
CA ALA A 24 13.41 -6.49 11.90
C ALA A 24 13.55 -8.02 11.90
N LYS A 25 14.80 -8.44 11.72
CA LYS A 25 15.33 -9.76 12.05
C LYS A 25 14.62 -10.27 13.30
N GLY A 26 14.11 -11.49 13.22
CA GLY A 26 13.22 -12.11 14.20
C GLY A 26 13.64 -11.83 15.64
N ASN A 27 12.66 -11.44 16.44
CA ASN A 27 12.75 -11.43 17.88
C ASN A 27 12.77 -12.91 18.32
N ASP A 28 13.96 -13.45 18.54
CA ASP A 28 14.16 -14.64 19.35
C ASP A 28 13.67 -14.30 20.76
N HIS A 29 12.63 -15.00 21.22
CA HIS A 29 12.12 -15.05 22.60
C HIS A 29 11.96 -13.72 23.36
N GLN A 30 10.72 -13.27 23.52
CA GLN A 30 10.31 -12.67 24.80
C GLN A 30 9.03 -13.35 25.32
N GLU A 31 9.24 -14.08 26.41
CA GLU A 31 8.25 -14.57 27.33
C GLU A 31 7.46 -13.43 28.02
N HIS A 32 6.25 -13.78 28.41
CA HIS A 32 5.46 -13.27 29.54
C HIS A 32 5.07 -11.78 29.61
N GLY A 33 3.77 -11.53 29.46
CA GLY A 33 3.11 -10.33 29.98
C GLY A 33 1.58 -10.47 29.95
N LYS A 34 0.99 -10.79 31.09
CA LYS A 34 -0.46 -10.89 31.33
C LYS A 34 -1.15 -9.53 31.10
N GLY A 35 -2.36 -9.53 30.54
CA GLY A 35 -3.18 -8.31 30.52
C GLY A 35 -4.44 -8.43 29.67
N SER A 36 -5.46 -9.09 30.20
CA SER A 36 -6.84 -9.03 29.70
C SER A 36 -7.37 -7.59 29.75
N GLN A 37 -8.08 -7.16 28.70
CA GLN A 37 -9.47 -6.67 28.74
C GLN A 37 -9.82 -5.95 27.44
N ALA A 38 -10.71 -6.55 26.64
CA ALA A 38 -11.66 -5.80 25.83
C ALA A 38 -12.86 -6.71 25.52
N LYS A 39 -13.95 -6.43 26.23
CA LYS A 39 -15.30 -6.80 25.80
C LYS A 39 -15.57 -6.10 24.47
N GLN A 40 -16.02 -6.84 23.46
CA GLN A 40 -16.98 -6.34 22.49
C GLN A 40 -17.77 -7.51 21.89
N GLN A 41 -19.08 -7.32 21.88
CA GLN A 41 -20.12 -8.20 21.38
C GLN A 41 -20.17 -8.19 19.83
N ILE A 42 -21.09 -9.01 19.31
CA ILE A 42 -21.71 -9.01 17.96
C ILE A 42 -20.79 -9.66 16.89
N THR A 43 -21.17 -10.71 16.16
CA THR A 43 -22.41 -10.96 15.40
C THR A 43 -22.63 -12.46 15.14
N GLN A 44 -23.87 -12.93 15.28
CA GLN A 44 -24.33 -14.22 14.75
C GLN A 44 -24.11 -14.26 13.23
N VAL A 45 -23.29 -15.20 12.75
CA VAL A 45 -23.41 -15.65 11.35
C VAL A 45 -23.98 -17.05 11.39
N GLN A 46 -25.31 -17.07 11.28
CA GLN A 46 -26.08 -18.20 10.85
C GLN A 46 -25.74 -18.42 9.37
N ASN A 47 -25.13 -19.55 9.03
CA ASN A 47 -25.34 -20.13 7.71
C ASN A 47 -25.31 -21.66 7.78
N THR A 48 -26.53 -22.20 7.77
CA THR A 48 -26.99 -23.36 7.01
C THR A 48 -25.96 -24.02 6.10
N GLN A 49 -25.83 -25.35 6.22
CA GLN A 49 -26.27 -26.28 5.16
C GLN A 49 -25.86 -27.72 5.55
N SER A 50 -26.86 -28.58 5.79
CA SER A 50 -26.83 -29.96 5.30
C SER A 50 -28.22 -30.59 5.41
N ASN A 51 -28.74 -30.90 4.23
CA ASN A 51 -29.89 -31.74 3.95
C ASN A 51 -29.85 -33.04 4.75
N SER A 52 -31.03 -33.51 5.16
CA SER A 52 -31.36 -34.94 5.12
C SER A 52 -32.87 -35.09 4.96
N ALA A 53 -33.23 -35.69 3.84
CA ALA A 53 -34.59 -35.97 3.41
C ALA A 53 -35.18 -37.17 4.17
N ALA A 54 -36.50 -37.08 4.39
CA ALA A 54 -37.52 -38.13 4.33
C ALA A 54 -37.20 -39.54 4.86
N VAL A 55 -37.92 -39.94 5.91
CA VAL A 55 -38.59 -41.26 5.95
C VAL A 55 -40.00 -41.09 6.51
N VAL A 56 -40.97 -41.40 5.67
CA VAL A 56 -42.38 -41.66 5.98
C VAL A 56 -42.53 -43.13 6.34
N HIS A 57 -43.24 -43.43 7.44
CA HIS A 57 -44.05 -44.63 7.78
C HIS A 57 -44.21 -44.63 9.32
N GLY A 58 -45.33 -44.89 9.98
CA GLY A 58 -46.68 -45.33 9.62
C GLY A 58 -47.44 -45.45 10.96
N LYS A 59 -48.75 -45.19 10.95
CA LYS A 59 -49.66 -45.42 12.10
C LYS A 59 -49.69 -46.90 12.48
N GLY A 60 -49.66 -47.19 13.77
CA GLY A 60 -49.97 -48.51 14.34
C GLY A 60 -50.15 -48.41 15.85
N ASP A 61 -51.33 -48.82 16.31
CA ASP A 61 -51.87 -48.66 17.66
C ASP A 61 -51.10 -49.39 18.78
N SER A 62 -51.37 -48.90 19.98
CA SER A 62 -50.88 -49.30 21.30
C SER A 62 -50.84 -50.80 21.59
N GLN A 63 -49.75 -51.25 22.22
CA GLN A 63 -49.86 -52.17 23.35
C GLN A 63 -48.73 -51.94 24.37
N GLU A 64 -49.18 -51.91 25.62
CA GLU A 64 -48.51 -51.68 26.87
C GLU A 64 -47.56 -52.85 27.21
N GLN A 65 -46.29 -52.54 27.52
CA GLN A 65 -45.44 -53.48 28.25
C GLN A 65 -44.36 -52.75 29.07
N ASP A 66 -44.51 -52.89 30.38
CA ASP A 66 -43.53 -52.60 31.41
C ASP A 66 -42.15 -53.17 31.08
N SER A 67 -41.15 -52.29 30.96
CA SER A 67 -39.74 -52.45 31.42
C SER A 67 -38.86 -51.37 30.79
N ASN A 68 -39.01 -50.12 31.23
CA ASN A 68 -38.29 -48.98 30.63
C ASN A 68 -37.55 -48.13 31.67
N GLU A 69 -36.57 -48.70 32.37
CA GLU A 69 -35.56 -47.92 33.12
C GLU A 69 -34.11 -48.20 32.67
N ASN A 70 -33.82 -49.29 31.96
CA ASN A 70 -32.45 -49.63 31.55
C ASN A 70 -32.06 -49.20 30.12
N ASN A 71 -32.97 -48.64 29.32
CA ASN A 71 -32.72 -48.33 27.91
C ASN A 71 -32.42 -46.83 27.62
N LEU A 72 -32.82 -45.93 28.52
CA LEU A 72 -32.53 -44.49 28.37
C LEU A 72 -31.03 -44.16 28.60
N GLY A 73 -30.35 -44.89 29.49
CA GLY A 73 -28.94 -44.67 29.79
C GLY A 73 -28.01 -45.10 28.66
N SER A 74 -28.35 -46.18 27.95
CA SER A 74 -27.58 -46.72 26.83
C SER A 74 -27.65 -45.81 25.61
N ASN A 75 -28.87 -45.37 25.23
CA ASN A 75 -29.07 -44.46 24.10
C ASN A 75 -28.41 -43.09 24.32
N LYS A 76 -28.46 -42.54 25.55
CA LYS A 76 -27.80 -41.27 25.88
C LYS A 76 -26.27 -41.37 25.81
N LYS A 77 -25.70 -42.50 26.24
CA LYS A 77 -24.25 -42.76 26.18
C LYS A 77 -23.75 -42.93 24.74
N GLU A 78 -24.55 -43.53 23.87
CA GLU A 78 -24.25 -43.70 22.45
C GLU A 78 -24.34 -42.38 21.68
N GLU A 79 -25.35 -41.55 21.98
CA GLU A 79 -25.48 -40.20 21.42
C GLU A 79 -24.31 -39.27 21.85
N GLU A 80 -23.89 -39.33 23.11
CA GLU A 80 -22.71 -38.59 23.60
C GLU A 80 -21.39 -39.09 22.99
N LYS A 81 -21.27 -40.39 22.71
CA LYS A 81 -20.13 -40.94 21.99
C LYS A 81 -20.10 -40.43 20.55
N ALA A 82 -21.22 -40.47 19.83
CA ALA A 82 -21.33 -39.93 18.47
C ALA A 82 -21.01 -38.43 18.41
N LYS A 83 -21.48 -37.64 19.39
CA LYS A 83 -21.15 -36.21 19.51
C LYS A 83 -19.65 -35.97 19.72
N ARG A 84 -18.98 -36.81 20.52
CA ARG A 84 -17.52 -36.73 20.72
C ARG A 84 -16.75 -37.12 19.47
N ASP A 85 -17.15 -38.20 18.80
CA ASP A 85 -16.51 -38.68 17.58
C ASP A 85 -16.63 -37.63 16.45
N ASN A 86 -17.81 -37.01 16.29
CA ASN A 86 -18.02 -35.91 15.34
C ASN A 86 -17.16 -34.68 15.68
N LYS A 87 -17.14 -34.27 16.95
CA LYS A 87 -16.29 -33.15 17.39
C LYS A 87 -14.81 -33.42 17.14
N GLN A 88 -14.35 -34.67 17.29
CA GLN A 88 -12.98 -35.04 17.03
C GLN A 88 -12.64 -34.97 15.53
N GLN A 89 -13.58 -35.37 14.67
CA GLN A 89 -13.44 -35.22 13.21
C GLN A 89 -13.39 -33.74 12.82
N ASP A 90 -14.26 -32.89 13.39
CA ASP A 90 -14.26 -31.45 13.13
C ASP A 90 -12.92 -30.81 13.53
N ILE A 91 -12.39 -31.15 14.71
CA ILE A 91 -11.08 -30.66 15.16
C ILE A 91 -9.96 -31.11 14.20
N ALA A 92 -9.98 -32.36 13.73
CA ALA A 92 -9.00 -32.85 12.78
C ALA A 92 -9.08 -32.08 11.43
N ALA A 93 -10.29 -31.83 10.94
CA ALA A 93 -10.53 -31.04 9.74
C ALA A 93 -10.02 -29.60 9.90
N PHE A 94 -10.33 -28.93 11.02
CA PHE A 94 -9.83 -27.58 11.30
C PHE A 94 -8.30 -27.53 11.37
N LYS A 95 -7.65 -28.49 12.03
CA LYS A 95 -6.18 -28.56 12.08
C LYS A 95 -5.58 -28.69 10.69
N SER A 96 -6.17 -29.52 9.83
CA SER A 96 -5.75 -29.65 8.43
C SER A 96 -5.89 -28.33 7.67
N GLN A 97 -7.03 -27.64 7.83
CA GLN A 97 -7.28 -26.34 7.22
C GLN A 97 -6.26 -25.28 7.68
N ILE A 98 -6.01 -25.16 8.99
CA ILE A 98 -5.03 -24.24 9.55
C ILE A 98 -3.62 -24.50 8.98
N LYS A 99 -3.23 -25.78 8.86
CA LYS A 99 -1.94 -26.14 8.26
C LYS A 99 -1.84 -25.67 6.80
N SER A 100 -2.90 -25.88 6.02
CA SER A 100 -2.99 -25.37 4.64
C SER A 100 -2.87 -23.85 4.57
N LEU A 101 -3.58 -23.12 5.43
CA LEU A 101 -3.52 -21.65 5.51
C LEU A 101 -2.11 -21.17 5.90
N HIS A 102 -1.43 -21.84 6.83
CA HIS A 102 -0.04 -21.55 7.17
C HIS A 102 0.91 -21.74 5.97
N THR A 103 0.74 -22.80 5.19
CA THR A 103 1.51 -23.01 3.96
C THR A 103 1.28 -21.88 2.95
N GLN A 104 0.02 -21.46 2.76
CA GLN A 104 -0.31 -20.34 1.87
C GLN A 104 0.33 -19.03 2.34
N MET A 105 0.26 -18.70 3.63
CA MET A 105 0.93 -17.52 4.19
C MET A 105 2.44 -17.55 3.99
N ALA A 106 3.07 -18.72 4.20
CA ALA A 106 4.51 -18.88 3.98
C ALA A 106 4.88 -18.62 2.51
N ALA A 107 4.11 -19.17 1.56
CA ALA A 107 4.32 -18.93 0.13
C ALA A 107 4.16 -17.45 -0.26
N LEU A 108 3.18 -16.74 0.31
CA LEU A 108 3.01 -15.30 0.09
C LEU A 108 4.18 -14.49 0.67
N ARG A 109 4.66 -14.83 1.87
CA ARG A 109 5.84 -14.16 2.46
C ARG A 109 7.09 -14.31 1.59
N GLN A 110 7.30 -15.51 1.03
CA GLN A 110 8.43 -15.76 0.12
C GLN A 110 8.37 -14.92 -1.16
N GLN A 111 7.18 -14.50 -1.61
CA GLN A 111 7.03 -13.57 -2.73
C GLN A 111 7.16 -12.11 -2.32
N ILE A 112 6.66 -11.74 -1.14
CA ILE A 112 6.67 -10.37 -0.63
C ILE A 112 8.10 -9.89 -0.32
N ILE A 113 8.90 -10.70 0.37
CA ILE A 113 10.25 -10.32 0.80
C ILE A 113 11.16 -9.86 -0.36
N PRO A 114 11.31 -10.61 -1.47
CA PRO A 114 12.14 -10.16 -2.59
C PRO A 114 11.60 -8.90 -3.25
N LEU A 115 10.28 -8.78 -3.44
CA LEU A 115 9.67 -7.56 -3.99
C LEU A 115 9.90 -6.32 -3.12
N GLN A 116 9.82 -6.46 -1.80
CA GLN A 116 10.14 -5.35 -0.89
C GLN A 116 11.58 -4.88 -1.03
N LYS A 117 12.52 -5.81 -1.21
CA LYS A 117 13.94 -5.50 -1.44
C LYS A 117 14.12 -4.77 -2.77
N GLU A 118 13.49 -5.26 -3.83
CA GLU A 118 13.55 -4.65 -5.17
C GLU A 118 13.00 -3.22 -5.17
N VAL A 119 11.81 -3.02 -4.59
CA VAL A 119 11.21 -1.69 -4.37
C VAL A 119 12.17 -0.78 -3.61
N GLY A 120 12.81 -1.29 -2.56
CA GLY A 120 13.79 -0.55 -1.77
C GLY A 120 14.99 -0.08 -2.60
N GLN A 121 15.56 -0.97 -3.41
CA GLN A 121 16.69 -0.66 -4.29
C GLN A 121 16.32 0.37 -5.36
N LYS A 122 15.16 0.22 -6.00
CA LYS A 122 14.69 1.18 -7.02
C LYS A 122 14.39 2.55 -6.42
N LYS A 123 13.84 2.60 -5.21
CA LYS A 123 13.65 3.85 -4.46
C LYS A 123 14.98 4.56 -4.21
N GLU A 124 16.01 3.84 -3.77
CA GLU A 124 17.35 4.41 -3.55
C GLU A 124 17.96 4.96 -4.85
N GLN A 125 17.90 4.18 -5.94
CA GLN A 125 18.37 4.60 -7.26
C GLN A 125 17.67 5.87 -7.74
N LEU A 126 16.33 5.90 -7.65
CA LEU A 126 15.53 7.05 -8.04
C LEU A 126 15.88 8.27 -7.19
N GLN A 127 16.06 8.10 -5.88
CA GLN A 127 16.46 9.17 -4.97
C GLN A 127 17.82 9.77 -5.37
N THR A 128 18.80 8.95 -5.74
CA THR A 128 20.10 9.44 -6.23
C THR A 128 19.94 10.30 -7.48
N ILE A 129 19.16 9.85 -8.47
CA ILE A 129 18.96 10.63 -9.70
C ILE A 129 18.20 11.93 -9.41
N LEU A 130 17.18 11.90 -8.55
CA LEU A 130 16.45 13.09 -8.14
C LEU A 130 17.36 14.10 -7.42
N GLN A 131 18.30 13.65 -6.58
CA GLN A 131 19.28 14.54 -5.95
C GLN A 131 20.22 15.19 -6.99
N GLN A 132 20.64 14.46 -8.03
CA GLN A 132 21.42 15.01 -9.14
C GLN A 132 20.63 16.05 -9.95
N LEU A 133 19.31 15.85 -10.10
CA LEU A 133 18.42 16.82 -10.73
C LEU A 133 18.22 18.07 -9.86
N GLU A 134 18.14 17.90 -8.53
CA GLU A 134 17.97 18.99 -7.58
C GLU A 134 19.23 19.86 -7.46
N SER A 135 20.42 19.23 -7.51
CA SER A 135 21.71 19.93 -7.51
C SER A 135 22.04 20.61 -8.84
N GLY A 136 21.33 20.26 -9.92
CA GLY A 136 21.59 20.74 -11.27
C GLY A 136 22.74 20.00 -11.99
N GLU A 137 23.29 18.94 -11.40
CA GLU A 137 24.26 18.06 -12.06
C GLU A 137 23.66 17.39 -13.31
N LYS A 138 22.35 17.10 -13.25
CA LYS A 138 21.57 16.63 -14.38
C LYS A 138 20.35 17.52 -14.63
N THR A 139 19.85 17.48 -15.85
CA THR A 139 18.63 18.16 -16.26
C THR A 139 17.71 17.21 -17.02
N LEU A 140 16.41 17.45 -16.94
CA LEU A 140 15.38 16.78 -17.71
C LEU A 140 14.59 17.82 -18.51
N PRO A 141 14.15 17.47 -19.74
CA PRO A 141 13.14 18.23 -20.46
C PRO A 141 11.87 18.47 -19.62
N ALA A 142 11.19 19.59 -19.85
CA ALA A 142 10.03 20.00 -19.05
C ALA A 142 8.85 19.02 -19.14
N ASP A 143 8.64 18.40 -20.30
CA ASP A 143 7.64 17.36 -20.53
C ASP A 143 7.95 16.10 -19.70
N MET A 144 9.20 15.64 -19.68
CA MET A 144 9.62 14.51 -18.85
C MET A 144 9.47 14.81 -17.35
N LEU A 145 9.75 16.05 -16.93
CA LEU A 145 9.54 16.46 -15.56
C LEU A 145 8.06 16.39 -15.15
N ASN A 146 7.15 16.81 -16.04
CA ASN A 146 5.71 16.70 -15.79
C ASN A 146 5.23 15.24 -15.73
N THR A 147 5.77 14.38 -16.59
CA THR A 147 5.50 12.93 -16.53
C THR A 147 6.00 12.36 -15.20
N LEU A 148 7.21 12.75 -14.75
CA LEU A 148 7.77 12.31 -13.48
C LEU A 148 6.93 12.78 -12.27
N ILE A 149 6.37 13.98 -12.32
CA ILE A 149 5.41 14.46 -11.30
C ILE A 149 4.17 13.56 -11.30
N THR A 150 3.60 13.27 -12.47
CA THR A 150 2.39 12.45 -12.59
C THR A 150 2.60 11.06 -12.02
N GLU A 151 3.71 10.41 -12.38
CA GLU A 151 4.06 9.09 -11.84
C GLU A 151 4.38 9.15 -10.34
N SER A 152 4.99 10.24 -9.84
CA SER A 152 5.22 10.40 -8.39
C SER A 152 3.93 10.49 -7.57
N GLN A 153 2.86 11.08 -8.14
CA GLN A 153 1.57 11.16 -7.47
C GLN A 153 0.88 9.79 -7.38
N LYS A 154 0.97 8.99 -8.44
CA LYS A 154 0.51 7.58 -8.40
C LYS A 154 1.27 6.79 -7.35
N LEU A 155 2.60 6.94 -7.32
CA LEU A 155 3.47 6.26 -6.37
C LEU A 155 3.10 6.59 -4.90
N ILE A 156 2.69 7.84 -4.61
CA ILE A 156 2.18 8.23 -3.28
C ILE A 156 0.85 7.51 -2.95
N GLY A 157 -0.04 7.39 -3.92
CA GLY A 157 -1.28 6.61 -3.81
C GLY A 157 -1.00 5.15 -3.44
N ASP A 158 -0.14 4.49 -4.23
CA ASP A 158 0.25 3.11 -4.01
C ASP A 158 0.95 2.89 -2.65
N GLY A 159 1.78 3.85 -2.23
CA GLY A 159 2.40 3.84 -0.91
C GLY A 159 1.37 3.87 0.23
N THR A 160 0.24 4.53 0.01
CA THR A 160 -0.88 4.59 0.97
C THR A 160 -1.62 3.25 1.03
N ASP A 161 -1.88 2.64 -0.13
CA ASP A 161 -2.48 1.31 -0.22
C ASP A 161 -1.60 0.25 0.46
N LEU A 162 -0.28 0.33 0.25
CA LEU A 162 0.67 -0.53 0.94
C LEU A 162 0.62 -0.35 2.46
N LYS A 163 0.49 0.90 2.95
CA LYS A 163 0.37 1.20 4.38
C LYS A 163 -0.93 0.65 4.98
N ALA A 164 -2.03 0.62 4.23
CA ALA A 164 -3.29 0.02 4.68
C ALA A 164 -3.14 -1.49 5.00
N THR A 165 -2.13 -2.16 4.44
CA THR A 165 -1.83 -3.58 4.73
C THR A 165 -1.00 -3.82 5.99
N SER A 166 -0.65 -2.78 6.75
CA SER A 166 0.22 -2.88 7.94
C SER A 166 -0.39 -3.62 9.15
N GLY A 167 -1.70 -3.90 9.13
CA GLY A 167 -2.41 -4.59 10.23
C GLY A 167 -2.29 -6.12 10.27
N VAL A 168 -1.34 -6.73 9.55
CA VAL A 168 -1.16 -8.19 9.51
C VAL A 168 -0.83 -8.79 10.89
N THR A 169 -0.03 -8.10 11.71
CA THR A 169 0.40 -8.60 13.01
C THR A 169 -0.76 -8.74 14.00
N SER A 170 -1.74 -7.83 13.94
CA SER A 170 -2.93 -7.89 14.81
C SER A 170 -3.76 -9.14 14.54
N ASP A 171 -4.12 -9.38 13.28
CA ASP A 171 -4.93 -10.54 12.88
C ASP A 171 -4.18 -11.87 13.12
N ALA A 172 -2.86 -11.87 12.96
CA ALA A 172 -2.03 -13.04 13.26
C ALA A 172 -2.04 -13.35 14.77
N THR A 173 -1.94 -12.32 15.61
CA THR A 173 -2.03 -12.45 17.08
C THR A 173 -3.42 -12.92 17.50
N GLU A 174 -4.47 -12.38 16.88
CA GLU A 174 -5.84 -12.80 17.13
C GLU A 174 -6.06 -14.27 16.77
N SER A 175 -5.56 -14.70 15.61
CA SER A 175 -5.57 -16.10 15.20
C SER A 175 -4.89 -17.00 16.23
N GLU A 176 -3.68 -16.62 16.68
CA GLU A 176 -2.94 -17.39 17.68
C GLU A 176 -3.71 -17.53 19.00
N ASN A 177 -4.34 -16.45 19.46
CA ASN A 177 -5.18 -16.46 20.66
C ASN A 177 -6.43 -17.35 20.49
N ASN A 178 -7.07 -17.30 19.32
CA ASN A 178 -8.21 -18.16 18.99
C ASN A 178 -7.81 -19.65 18.94
N LEU A 179 -6.63 -19.97 18.42
CA LEU A 179 -6.08 -21.34 18.41
C LEU A 179 -5.83 -21.84 19.83
N LYS A 180 -5.15 -21.06 20.66
CA LYS A 180 -4.88 -21.40 22.07
C LYS A 180 -6.17 -21.57 22.89
N GLY A 181 -7.20 -20.78 22.56
CA GLY A 181 -8.52 -20.86 23.19
C GLY A 181 -9.44 -21.96 22.66
N GLY A 182 -9.00 -22.81 21.72
CA GLY A 182 -9.83 -23.86 21.12
C GLY A 182 -10.96 -23.34 20.21
N LYS A 183 -10.92 -22.06 19.82
CA LYS A 183 -11.89 -21.40 18.94
C LYS A 183 -11.46 -21.56 17.48
N PHE A 184 -11.42 -22.80 17.00
CA PHE A 184 -10.86 -23.13 15.68
C PHE A 184 -11.54 -22.40 14.52
N GLY A 185 -12.86 -22.25 14.55
CA GLY A 185 -13.58 -21.47 13.51
C GLY A 185 -13.14 -20.01 13.45
N ASN A 186 -13.01 -19.34 14.60
CA ASN A 186 -12.52 -17.97 14.66
C ASN A 186 -11.06 -17.85 14.21
N ALA A 187 -10.22 -18.83 14.58
CA ALA A 187 -8.83 -18.88 14.14
C ALA A 187 -8.73 -18.98 12.61
N VAL A 188 -9.54 -19.83 11.97
CA VAL A 188 -9.60 -19.94 10.52
C VAL A 188 -10.01 -18.59 9.88
N THR A 189 -11.02 -17.91 10.42
CA THR A 189 -11.42 -16.58 9.94
C THR A 189 -10.29 -15.57 10.06
N SER A 190 -9.63 -15.48 11.22
CA SER A 190 -8.49 -14.57 11.42
C SER A 190 -7.32 -14.90 10.47
N LEU A 191 -7.01 -16.18 10.22
CA LEU A 191 -5.99 -16.58 9.24
C LEU A 191 -6.34 -16.19 7.80
N ASN A 192 -7.61 -16.33 7.41
CA ASN A 192 -8.07 -15.88 6.10
C ASN A 192 -7.90 -14.36 5.94
N ASN A 193 -8.18 -13.57 6.99
CA ASN A 193 -7.94 -12.13 6.97
C ASN A 193 -6.45 -11.79 6.81
N VAL A 194 -5.56 -12.52 7.49
CA VAL A 194 -4.10 -12.40 7.31
C VAL A 194 -3.70 -12.68 5.86
N ILE A 195 -4.21 -13.77 5.27
CA ILE A 195 -3.93 -14.14 3.88
C ILE A 195 -4.41 -13.05 2.92
N ALA A 196 -5.64 -12.55 3.09
CA ALA A 196 -6.17 -11.48 2.27
C ALA A 196 -5.30 -10.21 2.35
N LYS A 197 -4.84 -9.84 3.55
CA LYS A 197 -3.89 -8.72 3.74
C LYS A 197 -2.54 -8.99 3.08
N PHE A 198 -2.01 -10.21 3.14
CA PHE A 198 -0.77 -10.56 2.42
C PHE A 198 -0.96 -10.49 0.89
N GLN A 199 -2.09 -10.94 0.36
CA GLN A 199 -2.40 -10.82 -1.07
C GLN A 199 -2.54 -9.37 -1.52
N ALA A 200 -3.23 -8.54 -0.74
CA ALA A 200 -3.32 -7.10 -0.97
C ALA A 200 -1.94 -6.45 -0.95
N ARG A 201 -1.09 -6.82 0.02
CA ARG A 201 0.28 -6.32 0.14
C ARG A 201 1.14 -6.73 -1.06
N LEU A 202 1.03 -7.98 -1.50
CA LEU A 202 1.74 -8.48 -2.67
C LEU A 202 1.33 -7.70 -3.93
N THR A 203 0.03 -7.43 -4.08
CA THR A 203 -0.51 -6.66 -5.21
C THR A 203 0.00 -5.23 -5.18
N ALA A 204 -0.10 -4.55 -4.04
CA ALA A 204 0.39 -3.19 -3.86
C ALA A 204 1.90 -3.08 -4.11
N LEU A 205 2.70 -4.06 -3.65
CA LEU A 205 4.14 -4.09 -3.92
C LEU A 205 4.47 -4.28 -5.40
N LYS A 206 3.71 -5.12 -6.12
CA LYS A 206 3.90 -5.29 -7.57
C LYS A 206 3.60 -3.99 -8.32
N GLN A 207 2.52 -3.29 -7.94
CA GLN A 207 2.17 -2.01 -8.53
C GLN A 207 3.25 -0.97 -8.23
N LEU A 208 3.63 -0.81 -6.96
CA LEU A 208 4.68 0.11 -6.54
C LEU A 208 6.02 -0.17 -7.26
N ASN A 209 6.36 -1.44 -7.49
CA ASN A 209 7.55 -1.82 -8.24
C ASN A 209 7.47 -1.38 -9.70
N SER A 210 6.31 -1.54 -10.34
CA SER A 210 6.05 -1.11 -11.72
C SER A 210 6.10 0.41 -11.86
N ASP A 211 5.53 1.14 -10.90
CA ASP A 211 5.52 2.60 -10.90
C ASP A 211 6.95 3.15 -10.70
N LEU A 212 7.74 2.53 -9.82
CA LEU A 212 9.17 2.84 -9.68
C LEU A 212 9.96 2.58 -10.97
N ASP A 213 9.66 1.50 -11.70
CA ASP A 213 10.28 1.24 -13.00
C ASP A 213 9.96 2.35 -14.01
N ALA A 214 8.69 2.75 -14.09
CA ALA A 214 8.27 3.84 -14.97
C ALA A 214 8.99 5.16 -14.63
N MET A 215 9.10 5.50 -13.34
CA MET A 215 9.84 6.67 -12.88
C MET A 215 11.33 6.58 -13.19
N LEU A 216 11.95 5.42 -13.00
CA LEU A 216 13.37 5.21 -13.30
C LEU A 216 13.65 5.33 -14.80
N VAL A 217 12.78 4.82 -15.67
CA VAL A 217 12.91 4.99 -17.13
C VAL A 217 12.94 6.48 -17.50
N ILE A 218 12.08 7.31 -16.89
CA ILE A 218 12.07 8.76 -17.12
C ILE A 218 13.33 9.40 -16.53
N ALA A 219 13.65 9.11 -15.28
CA ALA A 219 14.76 9.71 -14.55
C ALA A 219 16.12 9.41 -15.22
N ASN A 220 16.29 8.21 -15.79
CA ASN A 220 17.51 7.82 -16.49
C ASN A 220 17.74 8.56 -17.82
N GLN A 221 16.75 9.29 -18.33
CA GLN A 221 16.94 10.17 -19.50
C GLN A 221 17.56 11.52 -19.14
N ALA A 222 17.85 11.76 -17.85
CA ALA A 222 18.47 12.98 -17.40
C ALA A 222 19.92 13.11 -17.90
N THR A 223 20.23 14.24 -18.54
CA THR A 223 21.54 14.52 -19.15
C THR A 223 22.30 15.58 -18.36
N THR A 224 23.62 15.59 -18.46
CA THR A 224 24.43 16.71 -17.97
C THR A 224 24.13 17.97 -18.78
N PRO A 225 23.88 19.13 -18.15
CA PRO A 225 23.68 20.38 -18.88
C PRO A 225 24.93 20.70 -19.72
N ALA A 226 24.72 21.20 -20.94
CA ALA A 226 25.82 21.64 -21.78
C ALA A 226 26.63 22.72 -21.04
N PRO A 227 27.98 22.68 -21.08
CA PRO A 227 28.78 23.75 -20.50
C PRO A 227 28.33 25.06 -21.15
N GLU A 228 28.00 26.06 -20.32
CA GLU A 228 27.68 27.39 -20.83
C GLU A 228 28.90 27.86 -21.64
N THR A 229 28.77 27.83 -22.96
CA THR A 229 29.78 28.43 -23.83
C THR A 229 29.73 29.90 -23.51
N SER A 230 30.72 30.38 -22.75
CA SER A 230 30.96 31.79 -22.52
C SER A 230 30.97 32.47 -23.87
N THR A 231 29.84 33.04 -24.28
CA THR A 231 29.79 33.95 -25.41
C THR A 231 30.61 35.14 -24.95
N THR A 232 31.87 35.17 -25.42
CA THR A 232 32.73 36.33 -25.33
C THR A 232 31.92 37.51 -25.84
N SER A 233 31.58 38.40 -24.90
CA SER A 233 31.02 39.71 -25.19
C SER A 233 31.84 40.32 -26.33
N PRO A 234 31.24 40.68 -27.49
CA PRO A 234 31.99 41.37 -28.52
C PRO A 234 32.57 42.64 -27.90
N ALA A 235 33.89 42.80 -28.04
CA ALA A 235 34.62 43.96 -27.53
C ALA A 235 33.94 45.25 -28.02
N PRO A 236 33.77 46.27 -27.16
CA PRO A 236 33.28 47.56 -27.62
C PRO A 236 34.28 48.09 -28.66
N THR A 237 33.81 48.25 -29.89
CA THR A 237 34.59 48.90 -30.94
C THR A 237 34.62 50.37 -30.59
N ASP A 238 35.78 50.83 -30.11
CA ASP A 238 36.06 52.22 -29.78
C ASP A 238 36.07 53.04 -31.07
N SER A 239 34.91 53.60 -31.42
CA SER A 239 34.75 54.47 -32.58
C SER A 239 34.76 55.92 -32.10
N THR A 240 35.95 56.50 -32.06
CA THR A 240 36.18 57.93 -31.90
C THR A 240 35.63 58.68 -33.12
N GLN A 241 34.45 59.28 -32.97
CA GLN A 241 33.90 60.23 -33.95
C GLN A 241 34.00 61.66 -33.39
N PRO A 242 34.66 62.60 -34.11
CA PRO A 242 34.78 63.97 -33.64
C PRO A 242 33.50 64.78 -33.92
N THR A 243 33.17 65.60 -32.92
CA THR A 243 32.11 66.60 -32.88
C THR A 243 32.37 67.73 -33.87
N THR A 244 31.37 68.08 -34.69
CA THR A 244 31.23 69.44 -35.25
C THR A 244 29.76 69.87 -35.23
N GLN A 245 29.49 70.85 -34.37
CA GLN A 245 28.30 71.71 -34.35
C GLN A 245 28.41 72.75 -35.50
N PRO A 246 27.30 73.17 -36.11
CA PRO A 246 26.88 74.57 -35.91
C PRO A 246 25.37 74.77 -35.75
N THR A 247 25.07 75.99 -35.33
CA THR A 247 23.87 76.52 -34.68
C THR A 247 22.80 77.08 -35.64
N ASP A 248 21.58 77.19 -35.09
CA ASP A 248 20.50 78.16 -35.35
C ASP A 248 19.56 78.05 -36.57
N GLY A 249 18.26 78.13 -36.26
CA GLY A 249 17.18 78.30 -37.26
C GLY A 249 15.76 78.01 -36.75
N THR A 250 15.22 78.92 -35.95
CA THR A 250 13.82 79.11 -35.48
C THR A 250 12.72 78.87 -36.55
N THR A 251 11.52 78.36 -36.16
CA THR A 251 10.16 78.99 -36.38
C THR A 251 8.94 78.00 -36.34
N THR A 252 8.03 78.25 -35.37
CA THR A 252 6.54 78.00 -35.22
C THR A 252 5.93 76.59 -35.44
N GLN A 253 5.26 75.92 -34.46
CA GLN A 253 3.90 76.09 -33.84
C GLN A 253 2.71 75.60 -34.73
N PRO A 254 1.51 75.19 -34.21
CA PRO A 254 1.08 74.17 -33.22
C PRO A 254 0.13 73.09 -33.83
N THR A 255 -0.29 72.07 -33.06
CA THR A 255 -1.72 71.67 -32.89
C THR A 255 -1.91 70.47 -31.93
N ASP A 256 -2.66 70.73 -30.86
CA ASP A 256 -3.78 69.97 -30.26
C ASP A 256 -3.81 68.43 -30.13
N GLY A 257 -4.28 68.01 -28.95
CA GLY A 257 -5.23 66.88 -28.81
C GLY A 257 -4.80 65.78 -27.84
N THR A 258 -5.03 65.92 -26.53
CA THR A 258 -6.19 65.36 -25.78
C THR A 258 -5.86 64.10 -24.97
N THR A 259 -6.04 64.29 -23.66
CA THR A 259 -6.20 63.37 -22.50
C THR A 259 -6.89 62.03 -22.79
N THR A 260 -6.55 60.92 -22.10
CA THR A 260 -7.22 60.58 -20.84
C THR A 260 -6.47 59.52 -20.00
N SER A 261 -6.36 59.80 -18.71
CA SER A 261 -6.13 58.84 -17.63
C SER A 261 -7.43 58.10 -17.29
N THR A 262 -7.37 56.82 -16.91
CA THR A 262 -8.26 56.29 -15.87
C THR A 262 -7.66 55.08 -15.16
N THR A 263 -8.05 54.99 -13.89
CA THR A 263 -7.54 54.21 -12.75
C THR A 263 -8.49 53.05 -12.41
N SER A 264 -8.01 52.11 -11.57
CA SER A 264 -8.74 51.10 -10.77
C SER A 264 -9.27 49.86 -11.51
N ASN A 265 -9.20 48.65 -10.96
CA ASN A 265 -9.24 48.19 -9.56
C ASN A 265 -8.23 47.06 -9.28
#